data_AF-A0A2V5XJA0-F1
#
_entry.id   AF-A0A2V5XJA0-F1
#
_cell.length_a   1.000
_cell.length_b   1.000
_cell.length_c   1.000
_cell.angle_alpha   90.00
_cell.angle_beta   90.00
_cell.angle_gamma   90.00
#
_symmetry.space_group_name_H-M   'P 1'
#
loop_
_entity.id
_entity.type
_entity.pdbx_description
1 polymer ?
#
loop_
_entity_poly.entity_id
_entity_poly.type
_entity_poly.pdbx_seq_one_letter_code
_entity_poly.pdbx_strand_id
1 'polypeptide(L)'
;MWIVRLALRRPYTFTVVAILVVLLGIVTIARMSTDIFPNINIPVVSVIWSYSGVAPEEMEKRFVTVCERAMTTTVNDIEHIESQSYNGVSV
;
A
#
# COMPACT_ATOMS: atom_id res chain seq x y z
N MET A 1 1.17 -21.44 40.79
CA MET A 1 0.48 -22.60 40.19
C MET A 1 -1.06 -22.51 40.27
N TRP A 2 -1.66 -21.31 40.24
CA TRP A 2 -3.12 -21.20 40.39
C TRP A 2 -3.86 -21.51 39.07
N ILE A 3 -3.27 -21.12 37.92
CA ILE A 3 -3.83 -21.37 36.59
C ILE A 3 -3.96 -22.88 36.28
N VAL A 4 -2.93 -23.66 36.66
CA VAL A 4 -2.92 -25.12 36.51
C VAL A 4 -3.96 -25.77 37.42
N ARG A 5 -4.11 -25.26 38.65
CA ARG A 5 -5.11 -25.77 39.59
C ARG A 5 -6.55 -25.47 39.13
N LEU A 6 -6.78 -24.33 38.48
CA LEU A 6 -8.06 -23.99 37.86
C LEU A 6 -8.35 -24.92 36.66
N ALA A 7 -7.34 -25.20 35.84
CA ALA A 7 -7.46 -26.12 34.71
C ALA A 7 -7.80 -27.56 35.13
N LEU A 8 -7.14 -28.05 36.18
CA LEU A 8 -7.38 -29.38 36.73
C LEU A 8 -8.74 -29.50 37.46
N ARG A 9 -9.29 -28.40 37.98
CA ARG A 9 -10.58 -28.41 38.70
C ARG A 9 -11.79 -28.49 37.77
N ARG A 10 -11.66 -28.06 36.51
CA ARG A 10 -12.72 -28.17 35.48
C ARG A 10 -12.14 -28.69 34.16
N PRO A 11 -11.79 -29.99 34.10
CA PRO A 11 -11.14 -30.57 32.92
C PRO A 11 -12.03 -30.49 31.67
N TYR A 12 -13.33 -30.75 31.80
CA TYR A 12 -14.27 -30.72 30.67
C TYR A 12 -14.38 -29.34 30.00
N THR A 13 -14.40 -28.25 30.78
CA THR A 13 -14.46 -26.90 30.20
C THR A 13 -13.18 -26.56 29.44
N PHE A 14 -12.01 -27.03 29.92
CA PHE A 14 -10.75 -26.83 29.23
C PHE A 14 -10.66 -27.65 27.93
N THR A 15 -11.14 -28.90 27.94
CA THR A 15 -11.19 -29.73 26.73
C THR A 15 -12.08 -29.10 25.65
N VAL A 16 -13.27 -28.63 26.02
CA VAL A 16 -14.20 -27.99 25.07
C VAL A 16 -13.59 -26.72 24.49
N VAL A 17 -12.97 -25.86 25.31
CA VAL A 17 -12.30 -24.64 24.84
C VAL A 17 -11.11 -24.98 23.93
N ALA A 18 -10.32 -25.99 24.25
CA ALA A 18 -9.21 -26.42 23.40
C ALA A 18 -9.70 -26.89 22.02
N ILE A 19 -10.77 -27.68 21.99
CA ILE A 19 -11.39 -28.13 20.72
C ILE A 19 -11.93 -26.93 19.93
N LEU A 20 -12.57 -25.98 20.61
CA LEU A 20 -13.09 -24.76 19.98
C LEU A 20 -11.97 -23.94 19.33
N VAL A 21 -10.84 -23.76 20.01
CA VAL A 21 -9.67 -23.06 19.46
C VAL A 21 -9.12 -23.77 18.23
N VAL A 22 -9.05 -25.10 18.24
CA VAL A 22 -8.60 -25.88 17.07
C VAL A 22 -9.53 -25.69 15.88
N LEU A 23 -10.85 -25.77 16.10
CA LEU A 23 -11.85 -25.57 15.04
C LEU A 23 -11.76 -24.17 14.44
N LEU A 24 -11.67 -23.13 15.28
CA LEU A 24 -11.50 -21.74 14.81
C LEU A 24 -10.18 -21.55 14.06
N GLY A 25 -9.11 -22.19 14.51
CA GLY A 25 -7.81 -22.17 13.84
C GLY A 25 -7.90 -22.72 12.42
N ILE A 26 -8.51 -23.89 12.24
CA ILE A 26 -8.69 -24.51 10.91
C ILE A 26 -9.53 -23.63 9.99
N VAL A 27 -10.65 -23.09 10.49
CA VAL A 27 -11.53 -22.20 9.70
C VAL A 27 -10.79 -20.92 9.29
N THR A 28 -9.97 -20.35 10.18
CA THR A 28 -9.20 -19.13 9.90
C THR A 28 -8.14 -19.39 8.84
N ILE A 29 -7.39 -20.49 8.95
CA ILE A 29 -6.37 -20.88 7.95
C ILE A 29 -7.02 -21.09 6.58
N ALA A 30 -8.17 -21.76 6.52
CA ALA A 30 -8.86 -22.02 5.25
C ALA A 30 -9.46 -20.75 4.61
N ARG A 31 -9.78 -19.72 5.40
CA ARG A 31 -10.37 -18.46 4.91
C ARG A 31 -9.35 -17.33 4.76
N MET A 32 -8.12 -17.51 5.21
CA MET A 32 -7.10 -16.48 5.12
C MET A 32 -6.77 -16.23 3.65
N SER A 33 -7.04 -15.02 3.17
CA SER A 33 -6.65 -14.61 1.82
C SER A 33 -5.14 -14.67 1.71
N THR A 34 -4.65 -15.52 0.82
CA THR A 34 -3.23 -15.62 0.51
C THR A 34 -2.90 -14.56 -0.53
N ASP A 35 -2.13 -13.55 -0.15
CA ASP A 35 -1.47 -12.66 -1.11
C ASP A 35 -0.04 -13.19 -1.35
N ILE A 36 0.38 -13.21 -2.61
CA ILE A 36 1.72 -13.63 -3.01
C ILE A 36 2.73 -12.53 -2.69
N PHE A 37 2.28 -11.28 -2.68
CA PHE A 37 3.12 -10.13 -2.39
C PHE A 37 2.78 -9.55 -1.01
N PRO A 38 3.78 -9.07 -0.26
CA PRO A 38 3.48 -8.17 0.85
C PRO A 38 2.76 -6.94 0.30
N ASN A 39 1.95 -6.29 1.12
CA ASN A 39 1.25 -5.08 0.70
C ASN A 39 2.29 -3.95 0.47
N ILE A 40 2.64 -3.71 -0.80
CA ILE A 40 3.56 -2.65 -1.24
C ILE A 40 2.74 -1.37 -1.41
N ASN A 41 2.72 -0.52 -0.39
CA ASN A 41 2.13 0.82 -0.47
C ASN A 41 3.20 1.86 -0.86
N ILE A 42 3.63 1.87 -2.11
CA ILE A 42 4.46 2.98 -2.63
C ILE A 42 3.49 4.01 -3.23
N PRO A 43 3.32 5.20 -2.61
CA PRO A 43 2.42 6.22 -3.13
C PRO A 43 3.01 6.84 -4.39
N VAL A 44 2.46 6.51 -5.55
CA VAL A 44 2.85 7.10 -6.85
C VAL A 44 1.74 8.02 -7.33
N VAL A 45 2.11 9.25 -7.71
CA VAL A 45 1.21 10.24 -8.31
C VAL A 45 1.70 10.53 -9.72
N SER A 46 0.82 10.40 -10.71
CA SER A 46 1.12 10.71 -12.12
C SER A 46 0.32 11.93 -12.56
N VAL A 47 0.98 12.87 -13.22
CA VAL A 47 0.39 14.12 -13.71
C VAL A 47 0.58 14.18 -15.22
N ILE A 48 -0.51 14.18 -15.98
CA ILE A 48 -0.46 14.16 -17.44
C ILE A 48 -0.83 15.55 -17.98
N TRP A 49 0.10 16.17 -18.69
CA TRP A 49 -0.10 17.40 -19.44
C TRP A 49 -0.33 17.06 -20.91
N SER A 50 -1.42 17.55 -21.50
CA SER A 50 -1.68 17.39 -22.93
C SER A 50 -1.88 18.76 -23.57
N TYR A 51 -1.03 19.09 -24.52
CA TYR A 51 -1.12 20.33 -25.27
C TYR A 51 -0.61 20.11 -26.70
N SER A 52 -1.55 19.91 -27.63
CA SER A 52 -1.26 19.53 -29.01
C SER A 52 -0.49 20.62 -29.76
N GLY A 53 0.51 20.21 -30.55
CA GLY A 53 1.24 21.10 -31.47
C GLY A 53 2.44 21.82 -30.86
N VAL A 54 2.84 21.47 -29.64
CA VAL A 54 4.04 22.01 -28.99
C VAL A 54 5.17 20.99 -29.04
N ALA A 55 6.35 21.46 -29.43
CA ALA A 55 7.56 20.64 -29.47
C ALA A 55 7.91 20.15 -28.05
N PRO A 56 8.50 18.95 -27.90
CA PRO A 56 8.86 18.41 -26.59
C PRO A 56 9.69 19.36 -25.72
N GLU A 57 10.66 20.07 -26.30
CA GLU A 57 11.52 21.02 -25.57
C GLU A 57 10.77 22.25 -25.05
N GLU A 58 9.73 22.70 -25.77
CA GLU A 58 8.87 23.77 -25.29
C GLU A 58 7.91 23.27 -24.21
N MET A 59 7.42 22.03 -24.34
CA MET A 59 6.57 21.38 -23.34
C MET A 59 7.32 21.28 -22.00
N GLU A 60 8.56 20.79 -22.03
CA GLU A 60 9.41 20.65 -20.86
C GLU A 60 9.64 22.00 -20.17
N LYS A 61 10.15 22.99 -20.91
CA LYS A 61 10.57 24.28 -20.34
C LYS A 61 9.43 25.10 -19.79
N ARG A 62 8.25 25.06 -20.42
CA ARG A 62 7.11 25.92 -20.05
C ARG A 62 6.15 25.26 -19.08
N PHE A 63 5.89 23.97 -19.22
CA PHE A 63 4.88 23.28 -18.42
C PHE A 63 5.53 22.45 -17.33
N VAL A 64 6.39 21.50 -17.71
CA VAL A 64 6.96 20.51 -16.80
C VAL A 64 7.84 21.17 -15.76
N THR A 65 8.83 21.96 -16.17
CA THR A 65 9.78 22.62 -15.23
C THR A 65 9.08 23.54 -14.23
N VAL A 66 8.01 24.22 -14.65
CA VAL A 66 7.24 25.11 -13.77
C VAL A 66 6.45 24.30 -12.74
N CYS A 67 5.81 23.22 -13.18
CA CYS A 67 5.03 22.35 -12.30
C CYS A 67 5.94 21.58 -11.32
N GLU A 68 7.06 21.03 -11.78
CA GLU A 68 8.06 20.36 -10.92
C GLU A 68 8.53 21.30 -9.79
N ARG A 69 8.89 22.55 -10.13
CA ARG A 69 9.29 23.54 -9.12
C ARG A 69 8.18 23.89 -8.14
N ALA A 70 6.93 23.98 -8.62
CA ALA A 70 5.77 24.23 -7.76
C ALA A 70 5.50 23.04 -6.82
N MET A 71 5.66 21.80 -7.30
CA MET A 71 5.47 20.59 -6.51
C MET A 71 6.54 20.47 -5.43
N THR A 72 7.82 20.72 -5.75
CA THR A 72 8.92 20.70 -4.77
C THR A 72 8.77 21.74 -3.66
N THR A 73 8.02 22.83 -3.89
CA THR A 73 7.79 23.88 -2.88
C THR A 73 6.50 23.71 -2.09
N THR A 74 5.50 23.02 -2.65
CA THR A 74 4.16 22.91 -2.04
C THR A 74 3.95 21.56 -1.34
N VAL A 75 4.64 20.51 -1.79
CA VAL A 75 4.51 19.14 -1.27
C VAL A 75 5.79 18.77 -0.54
N ASN A 76 5.64 18.24 0.68
CA ASN A 76 6.75 17.72 1.48
C ASN A 76 6.95 16.22 1.24
N ASP A 77 8.15 15.72 1.52
CA ASP A 77 8.52 14.30 1.46
C ASP A 77 8.44 13.65 0.07
N ILE A 78 8.85 14.38 -0.98
CA ILE A 78 9.04 13.80 -2.31
C ILE A 78 10.39 13.08 -2.38
N GLU A 79 10.39 11.76 -2.58
CA GLU A 79 11.62 10.96 -2.75
C GLU A 79 12.23 11.13 -4.15
N HIS A 80 11.39 11.08 -5.19
CA HIS A 80 11.83 11.18 -6.58
C HIS A 80 10.76 11.80 -7.48
N ILE A 81 11.19 12.62 -8.45
CA ILE A 81 10.36 13.19 -9.52
C ILE A 81 11.02 12.80 -10.84
N GLU A 82 10.26 12.17 -11.72
CA GLU A 82 10.65 11.91 -13.11
C GLU A 82 9.63 12.55 -14.03
N SER A 83 10.09 13.08 -15.16
CA SER A 83 9.25 13.62 -16.21
C SER A 83 9.69 13.14 -17.59
N GLN A 84 8.72 12.89 -18.45
CA GLN A 84 8.91 12.45 -19.83
C GLN A 84 8.05 13.32 -20.75
N SER A 85 8.71 14.10 -21.60
CA SER A 85 8.05 14.98 -22.57
C SER A 85 8.06 14.34 -23.95
N TYR A 86 6.86 14.10 -24.49
CA TYR A 86 6.62 13.69 -25.87
C TYR A 86 6.00 14.86 -26.66
N ASN A 87 5.89 14.69 -27.97
CA ASN A 87 5.28 15.71 -28.82
C ASN A 87 3.79 15.86 -28.45
N GLY A 88 3.44 17.04 -27.92
CA GLY A 88 2.08 17.37 -27.50
C GLY A 88 1.56 16.72 -26.21
N VAL A 89 2.35 15.89 -25.52
CA VAL A 89 1.97 15.25 -24.24
C VAL A 89 3.21 15.14 -23.34
N SER A 90 3.07 15.45 -22.06
CA SER A 90 4.08 15.17 -21.05
C SER A 90 3.46 14.44 -19.85
N VAL A 91 4.23 13.51 -19.29
CA VAL A 91 3.90 12.74 -18.08
C VAL A 91 5.00 12.94 -17.05
#